data_AF-A0A8G2FAW7-F1
#
_entry.id   AF-A0A8G2FAW7-F1
#
_cell.length_a   1.000
_cell.length_b   1.000
_cell.length_c   1.000
_cell.angle_alpha   90.00
_cell.angle_beta   90.00
_cell.angle_gamma   90.00
#
_symmetry.space_group_name_H-M   'P 1'
#
loop_
_entity.id
_entity.type
_entity.pdbx_description
1 polymer ?
#
loop_
_entity_poly.entity_id
_entity_poly.type
_entity_poly.pdbx_seq_one_letter_code
_entity_poly.pdbx_strand_id
1 'polypeptide(L)'
;MAEKFTQTLTRNDLPAFLRKLADACEFAPEYDFPDCTKAKKIRLAIKDEYGQLTVKLKVSAYADECELCGNCECESKSTEGLPPYSRLKKRMATSFKVIFKSLHQNSIPPEEAVHDFITDSRLMTKYPGNGDQLYAEYNKLTDTLEEAWQQNNLQKFHETVDALNHMKTECHHNFK
;
A
#
# COMPACT_ATOMS: atom_id res chain seq x y z
N MET A 1 12.20 -8.02 8.97
CA MET A 1 11.47 -9.18 9.55
C MET A 1 10.36 -8.67 10.46
N ALA A 2 9.19 -9.31 10.45
CA ALA A 2 8.05 -8.87 11.25
C ALA A 2 8.19 -9.38 12.68
N GLU A 3 8.15 -8.48 13.65
CA GLU A 3 8.19 -8.79 15.07
C GLU A 3 6.80 -9.23 15.52
N LYS A 4 6.73 -10.36 16.22
CA LYS A 4 5.49 -10.91 16.74
C LYS A 4 5.58 -10.94 18.26
N PHE A 5 4.65 -10.25 18.89
CA PHE A 5 4.47 -10.24 20.33
C PHE A 5 3.13 -10.90 20.66
N THR A 6 3.11 -11.80 21.64
CA THR A 6 1.88 -12.44 22.11
C THR A 6 1.90 -12.47 23.62
N GLN A 7 0.84 -11.98 24.23
CA GLN A 7 0.68 -11.91 25.67
C GLN A 7 -0.75 -12.29 26.04
N THR A 8 -0.89 -13.04 27.13
CA THR A 8 -2.17 -13.30 27.77
C THR A 8 -2.32 -12.36 28.95
N LEU A 9 -3.47 -11.68 29.07
CA LEU A 9 -3.74 -10.71 30.12
C LEU A 9 -5.22 -10.74 30.53
N THR A 10 -5.56 -10.17 31.68
CA THR A 10 -6.96 -10.07 32.09
C THR A 10 -7.65 -8.89 31.41
N ARG A 11 -8.98 -8.87 31.38
CA ARG A 11 -9.72 -7.74 30.82
C ARG A 11 -9.40 -6.39 31.49
N ASN A 12 -9.03 -6.40 32.77
CA ASN A 12 -8.65 -5.19 33.50
C ASN A 12 -7.26 -4.66 33.11
N ASP A 13 -6.39 -5.52 32.58
CA ASP A 13 -5.04 -5.15 32.17
C ASP A 13 -4.97 -4.63 30.72
N LEU A 14 -6.02 -4.87 29.92
CA LEU A 14 -6.07 -4.47 28.52
C LEU A 14 -5.87 -2.95 28.31
N PRO A 15 -6.49 -2.05 29.09
CA PRO A 15 -6.26 -0.62 28.95
C PRO A 15 -4.79 -0.22 29.16
N ALA A 16 -4.09 -0.87 30.11
CA ALA A 16 -2.68 -0.62 30.34
C ALA A 16 -1.82 -1.09 29.15
N PHE A 17 -2.14 -2.26 28.57
CA PHE A 17 -1.50 -2.74 27.35
C PHE A 17 -1.68 -1.77 26.16
N LEU A 18 -2.90 -1.24 25.96
CA LEU A 18 -3.17 -0.31 24.85
C LEU A 18 -2.45 1.04 25.02
N ARG A 19 -2.25 1.50 26.27
CA ARG A 19 -1.42 2.69 26.54
C ARG A 19 0.04 2.43 26.20
N LYS A 20 0.60 1.29 26.60
CA LYS A 20 1.96 0.90 26.21
C LYS A 20 2.14 0.81 24.69
N LEU A 21 1.13 0.31 23.97
CA LEU A 21 1.15 0.33 22.51
C LEU A 21 1.15 1.75 21.93
N ALA A 22 0.36 2.66 22.50
CA ALA A 22 0.38 4.07 22.11
C ALA A 22 1.77 4.67 22.37
N ASP A 23 2.32 4.47 23.57
CA ASP A 23 3.64 4.94 23.95
C ASP A 23 4.73 4.39 23.01
N ALA A 24 4.67 3.12 22.62
CA ALA A 24 5.62 2.51 21.69
C ALA A 24 5.50 3.01 20.23
N CYS A 25 4.35 3.59 19.86
CA CYS A 25 4.14 4.25 18.57
C CYS A 25 4.66 5.70 18.59
N GLU A 26 4.58 6.37 19.73
CA GLU A 26 4.99 7.77 19.90
C GLU A 26 6.48 7.89 20.27
N PHE A 27 7.01 6.96 21.06
CA PHE A 27 8.33 7.00 21.67
C PHE A 27 9.13 5.72 21.38
N ALA A 28 10.46 5.86 21.24
CA ALA A 28 11.41 4.77 20.99
C ALA A 28 11.38 3.72 22.14
N PRO A 29 11.90 2.49 21.93
CA PRO A 29 11.35 1.28 22.54
C PRO A 29 11.45 1.21 24.07
N GLU A 30 10.34 0.77 24.68
CA GLU A 30 10.29 0.24 26.05
C GLU A 30 10.96 -1.15 26.10
N TYR A 31 11.59 -1.50 27.23
CA TYR A 31 12.17 -2.83 27.42
C TYR A 31 11.05 -3.89 27.37
N ASP A 32 11.22 -4.91 26.50
CA ASP A 32 10.27 -6.02 26.27
C ASP A 32 8.96 -5.65 25.53
N PHE A 33 8.95 -4.56 24.75
CA PHE A 33 7.84 -4.19 23.86
C PHE A 33 8.32 -3.86 22.44
N PRO A 34 7.57 -4.24 21.37
CA PRO A 34 8.00 -3.97 19.99
C PRO A 34 8.13 -2.48 19.67
N ASP A 35 9.20 -2.08 18.98
CA ASP A 35 9.37 -0.72 18.45
C ASP A 35 8.37 -0.47 17.32
N CYS A 36 7.40 0.41 17.55
CA CYS A 36 6.37 0.74 16.57
C CYS A 36 6.67 2.02 15.78
N THR A 37 7.72 2.77 16.12
CA THR A 37 8.03 4.09 15.52
C THR A 37 8.36 4.02 14.03
N LYS A 38 8.89 2.87 13.59
CA LYS A 38 9.23 2.59 12.18
C LYS A 38 8.30 1.58 11.53
N ALA A 39 7.15 1.29 12.15
CA ALA A 39 6.23 0.30 11.65
C ALA A 39 5.49 0.81 10.41
N LYS A 40 5.64 0.12 9.28
CA LYS A 40 4.79 0.31 8.10
C LYS A 40 3.45 -0.41 8.24
N LYS A 41 3.36 -1.39 9.16
CA LYS A 41 2.11 -2.12 9.47
C LYS A 41 2.08 -2.56 10.92
N ILE A 42 0.96 -2.29 11.60
CA ILE A 42 0.65 -2.80 12.93
C ILE A 42 -0.66 -3.59 12.85
N ARG A 43 -0.65 -4.84 13.30
CA ARG A 43 -1.85 -5.69 13.39
C ARG A 43 -2.04 -6.13 14.83
N LEU A 44 -3.14 -5.69 15.43
CA LEU A 44 -3.56 -6.08 16.77
C LEU A 44 -4.77 -7.01 16.69
N ALA A 45 -4.70 -8.17 17.34
CA ALA A 45 -5.81 -9.09 17.50
C ALA A 45 -5.98 -9.42 18.99
N ILE A 46 -7.20 -9.24 19.51
CA ILE A 46 -7.55 -9.54 20.90
C ILE A 46 -8.64 -10.61 20.86
N LYS A 47 -8.43 -11.72 21.56
CA LYS A 47 -9.39 -12.82 21.69
C LYS A 47 -9.72 -13.05 23.15
N ASP A 48 -11.01 -13.18 23.47
CA ASP A 48 -11.47 -13.57 24.81
C ASP A 48 -11.66 -15.08 24.84
N GLU A 49 -10.86 -15.76 25.65
CA GLU A 49 -10.86 -17.20 25.84
C GLU A 49 -11.19 -17.45 27.32
N TYR A 50 -12.49 -17.63 27.59
CA TYR A 50 -13.02 -17.94 28.93
C TYR A 50 -12.62 -16.92 30.02
N GLY A 51 -12.60 -15.62 29.70
CA GLY A 51 -12.26 -14.56 30.64
C GLY A 51 -10.77 -14.21 30.72
N GLN A 52 -9.92 -14.92 29.98
CA GLN A 52 -8.54 -14.52 29.70
C GLN A 52 -8.46 -13.93 28.29
N LEU A 53 -7.81 -12.78 28.16
CA LEU A 53 -7.60 -12.15 26.86
C LEU A 53 -6.24 -12.58 26.29
N THR A 54 -6.27 -13.25 25.13
CA THR A 54 -5.08 -13.50 24.32
C THR A 54 -4.88 -12.33 23.36
N VAL A 55 -3.82 -11.55 23.56
CA VAL A 55 -3.44 -10.41 22.73
C VAL A 55 -2.28 -10.79 21.82
N LYS A 56 -2.46 -10.60 20.51
CA LYS A 56 -1.44 -10.81 19.48
C LYS A 56 -1.15 -9.50 18.78
N LEU A 57 0.06 -8.98 18.94
CA LEU A 57 0.57 -7.80 18.27
C LEU A 57 1.61 -8.23 17.24
N LYS A 58 1.42 -7.84 15.99
CA LYS A 58 2.41 -8.04 14.92
C LYS A 58 2.80 -6.67 14.37
N VAL A 59 4.09 -6.37 14.45
CA VAL A 59 4.69 -5.13 13.96
C VAL A 59 5.61 -5.48 12.80
N SER A 60 5.42 -4.80 11.67
CA SER A 60 6.26 -5.01 10.49
C SER A 60 6.85 -3.68 10.03
N ALA A 61 8.19 -3.64 9.96
CA ALA A 61 8.93 -2.53 9.33
C ALA A 61 8.76 -2.48 7.80
N TYR A 62 8.15 -3.52 7.22
CA TYR A 62 7.76 -3.61 5.83
C TYR A 62 6.26 -3.91 5.79
N ALA A 63 5.52 -3.16 4.98
CA ALA A 63 4.25 -3.65 4.49
C ALA A 63 4.61 -4.69 3.44
N ASP A 64 4.63 -5.97 3.81
CA ASP A 64 4.74 -7.04 2.81
C ASP A 64 3.61 -6.82 1.82
N GLU A 65 3.95 -6.51 0.57
CA GLU A 65 2.98 -6.25 -0.50
C GLU A 65 2.04 -7.46 -0.70
N CYS A 66 2.44 -8.62 -0.18
CA CYS A 66 1.65 -9.84 -0.09
C CYS A 66 0.55 -9.78 0.99
N GLU A 67 0.71 -9.07 2.11
CA GLU A 67 -0.31 -9.09 3.18
C GLU A 67 -1.43 -8.03 3.04
N LEU A 68 -1.38 -7.17 2.02
CA LEU A 68 -2.54 -6.37 1.58
C LEU A 68 -3.54 -7.23 0.78
N CYS A 69 -3.13 -8.41 0.31
CA CYS A 69 -4.04 -9.40 -0.24
C CYS A 69 -4.52 -10.32 0.89
N GLY A 70 -5.74 -10.11 1.39
CA GLY A 70 -6.31 -10.90 2.49
C GLY A 70 -6.49 -12.40 2.20
N ASN A 71 -6.15 -12.88 1.00
CA ASN A 71 -6.20 -14.27 0.56
C ASN A 71 -5.19 -14.43 -0.61
N CYS A 72 -4.07 -15.14 -0.42
CA CYS A 72 -3.05 -15.33 -1.47
C CYS A 72 -3.32 -16.64 -2.22
N GLU A 73 -4.10 -16.57 -3.30
CA GLU A 73 -3.97 -17.48 -4.46
C GLU A 73 -3.01 -16.84 -5.46
N CYS A 74 -1.76 -16.68 -5.04
CA CYS A 74 -0.68 -16.12 -5.85
C CYS A 74 0.00 -17.22 -6.69
N GLU A 75 -0.80 -18.08 -7.30
CA GLU A 75 -0.34 -19.02 -8.33
C GLU A 75 -0.45 -18.37 -9.71
N SER A 76 0.57 -17.61 -10.14
CA SER A 76 0.72 -17.34 -11.57
C SER A 76 2.12 -16.84 -11.92
N LYS A 77 2.85 -17.71 -12.61
CA LYS A 77 4.05 -17.53 -13.44
C LYS A 77 4.62 -16.11 -13.46
N SER A 78 5.72 -15.91 -12.74
CA SER A 78 6.65 -14.81 -13.00
C SER A 78 7.19 -14.97 -14.42
N THR A 79 6.99 -13.96 -15.27
CA THR A 79 7.86 -13.77 -16.44
C THR A 79 9.28 -13.48 -15.93
N GLU A 80 10.31 -14.05 -16.55
CA GLU A 80 11.70 -13.98 -16.05
C GLU A 80 12.09 -12.58 -15.55
N GLY A 81 12.46 -12.48 -14.27
CA GLY A 81 12.90 -11.23 -13.63
C GLY A 81 11.80 -10.24 -13.22
N LEU A 82 10.53 -10.51 -13.49
CA LEU A 82 9.40 -9.63 -13.14
C LEU A 82 8.52 -10.22 -12.02
N PRO A 83 7.99 -9.39 -11.10
CA PRO A 83 7.04 -9.85 -10.09
C PRO A 83 5.73 -10.36 -10.73
N PRO A 84 4.87 -11.10 -10.00
CA PRO A 84 3.56 -11.50 -10.52
C PRO A 84 2.73 -10.27 -10.92
N TYR A 85 2.17 -10.27 -12.13
CA TYR A 85 1.42 -9.12 -12.66
C TYR A 85 0.21 -8.74 -11.79
N SER A 86 -0.48 -9.74 -11.24
CA SER A 86 -1.61 -9.55 -10.32
C SER A 86 -1.22 -8.80 -9.04
N ARG A 87 0.02 -8.98 -8.56
CA ARG A 87 0.57 -8.26 -7.40
C ARG A 87 0.88 -6.82 -7.75
N LEU A 88 1.53 -6.60 -8.90
CA LEU A 88 1.81 -5.25 -9.39
C LEU A 88 0.53 -4.41 -9.49
N LYS A 89 -0.52 -4.94 -10.14
CA LYS A 89 -1.81 -4.24 -10.25
C LYS A 89 -2.44 -3.89 -8.90
N LYS A 90 -2.31 -4.75 -7.89
CA LYS A 90 -2.81 -4.47 -6.52
C LYS A 90 -2.03 -3.33 -5.84
N ARG A 91 -0.71 -3.31 -5.99
CA ARG A 91 0.15 -2.23 -5.47
C ARG A 91 -0.20 -0.89 -6.13
N MET A 92 -0.28 -0.88 -7.46
CA MET A 92 -0.75 0.27 -8.25
C MET A 92 -2.13 0.77 -7.81
N ALA A 93 -3.09 -0.13 -7.61
CA ALA A 93 -4.44 0.26 -7.18
C ALA A 93 -4.43 0.92 -5.79
N THR A 94 -3.51 0.50 -4.91
CA THR A 94 -3.37 1.06 -3.56
C THR A 94 -2.82 2.49 -3.61
N SER A 95 -1.69 2.69 -4.29
CA SER A 95 -1.09 4.02 -4.45
C SER A 95 -2.02 4.97 -5.21
N PHE A 96 -2.65 4.49 -6.29
CA PHE A 96 -3.63 5.27 -7.05
C PHE A 96 -4.81 5.72 -6.19
N LYS A 97 -5.35 4.84 -5.33
CA LYS A 97 -6.45 5.20 -4.42
C LYS A 97 -6.05 6.30 -3.43
N VAL A 98 -4.81 6.26 -2.91
CA VAL A 98 -4.28 7.28 -2.01
C VAL A 98 -4.16 8.63 -2.74
N ILE A 99 -3.60 8.63 -3.95
CA ILE A 99 -3.49 9.83 -4.79
C ILE A 99 -4.88 10.42 -5.07
N PHE A 100 -5.80 9.61 -5.57
CA PHE A 100 -7.14 10.02 -5.96
C PHE A 100 -7.94 10.59 -4.77
N LYS A 101 -7.82 9.96 -3.59
CA LYS A 101 -8.43 10.49 -2.36
C LYS A 101 -7.86 11.85 -1.98
N SER A 102 -6.55 12.03 -2.09
CA SER A 102 -5.88 13.29 -1.74
C SER A 102 -6.34 14.43 -2.65
N LEU A 103 -6.45 14.15 -3.95
CA LEU A 103 -6.97 15.09 -4.95
C LEU A 103 -8.43 15.49 -4.69
N HIS A 104 -9.30 14.53 -4.40
CA HIS A 104 -10.70 14.82 -4.02
C HIS A 104 -10.84 15.67 -2.75
N GLN A 105 -9.84 15.61 -1.88
CA GLN A 105 -9.77 16.40 -0.64
C GLN A 105 -9.07 17.75 -0.85
N ASN A 106 -8.73 18.13 -2.08
CA ASN A 106 -7.92 19.31 -2.42
C ASN A 106 -6.61 19.37 -1.62
N SER A 107 -6.03 18.20 -1.35
CA SER A 107 -4.77 18.05 -0.61
C SER A 107 -3.67 17.50 -1.51
N ILE A 108 -2.42 17.83 -1.17
CA ILE A 108 -1.25 17.31 -1.88
C ILE A 108 -1.11 15.80 -1.58
N PRO A 109 -1.07 14.93 -2.60
CA PRO A 109 -0.81 13.50 -2.39
C PRO A 109 0.50 13.23 -1.64
N PRO A 110 0.60 12.16 -0.84
CA PRO A 110 1.87 11.74 -0.25
C PRO A 110 2.89 11.40 -1.32
N GLU A 111 4.12 11.92 -1.18
CA GLU A 111 5.21 11.73 -2.16
C GLU A 111 5.52 10.24 -2.42
N GLU A 112 5.57 9.43 -1.36
CA GLU A 112 5.78 7.98 -1.46
C GLU A 112 4.72 7.31 -2.36
N ALA A 113 3.45 7.72 -2.23
CA ALA A 113 2.37 7.16 -3.05
C ALA A 113 2.51 7.55 -4.54
N VAL A 114 2.94 8.78 -4.83
CA VAL A 114 3.17 9.25 -6.20
C VAL A 114 4.35 8.50 -6.83
N HIS A 115 5.46 8.41 -6.11
CA HIS A 115 6.65 7.69 -6.56
C HIS A 115 6.37 6.21 -6.84
N ASP A 116 5.68 5.53 -5.92
CA ASP A 116 5.30 4.11 -6.09
C ASP A 116 4.40 3.91 -7.30
N PHE A 117 3.40 4.79 -7.48
CA PHE A 117 2.50 4.70 -8.63
C PHE A 117 3.23 4.89 -9.97
N ILE A 118 4.12 5.88 -10.08
CA ILE A 118 4.90 6.12 -11.32
C ILE A 118 5.83 4.94 -11.62
N THR A 119 6.56 4.47 -10.60
CA THR A 119 7.48 3.33 -10.74
C THR A 119 6.75 2.08 -11.21
N ASP A 120 5.61 1.79 -10.58
CA ASP A 120 4.80 0.62 -10.93
C ASP A 120 4.12 0.75 -12.30
N SER A 121 3.68 1.96 -12.68
CA SER A 121 3.10 2.25 -14.00
C SER A 121 4.10 1.93 -15.10
N ARG A 122 5.36 2.36 -14.93
CA ARG A 122 6.44 2.04 -15.87
C ARG A 122 6.73 0.54 -15.91
N LEU A 123 6.74 -0.14 -14.76
CA LEU A 123 6.93 -1.58 -14.69
C LEU A 123 5.80 -2.36 -15.39
N MET A 124 4.55 -1.91 -15.25
CA MET A 124 3.36 -2.54 -15.82
C MET A 124 3.45 -2.65 -17.35
N THR A 125 3.94 -1.60 -18.01
CA THR A 125 4.10 -1.58 -19.47
C THR A 125 5.18 -2.52 -20.01
N LYS A 126 5.93 -3.21 -19.14
CA LYS A 126 6.90 -4.26 -19.54
C LYS A 126 6.27 -5.64 -19.65
N TYR A 127 5.02 -5.83 -19.22
CA TYR A 127 4.33 -7.11 -19.28
C TYR A 127 3.61 -7.26 -20.64
N PRO A 128 3.96 -8.23 -21.48
CA PRO A 128 3.29 -8.42 -22.77
C PRO A 128 1.85 -8.94 -22.60
N GLY A 129 1.00 -8.68 -23.59
CA GLY A 129 -0.36 -9.17 -23.69
C GLY A 129 -1.39 -8.54 -22.74
N ASN A 130 -1.08 -7.38 -22.12
CA ASN A 130 -1.99 -6.71 -21.17
C ASN A 130 -2.41 -5.31 -21.62
N GLY A 131 -2.52 -5.10 -22.93
CA GLY A 131 -2.88 -3.80 -23.54
C GLY A 131 -1.72 -3.13 -24.26
N ASP A 132 -0.80 -3.92 -24.83
CA ASP A 132 0.46 -3.48 -25.43
C ASP A 132 0.31 -2.31 -26.41
N GLN A 133 -0.79 -2.26 -27.16
CA GLN A 133 -1.10 -1.18 -28.10
C GLN A 133 -1.26 0.20 -27.42
N LEU A 134 -1.70 0.22 -26.16
CA LEU A 134 -1.93 1.43 -25.37
C LEU A 134 -0.71 1.83 -24.54
N TYR A 135 0.32 0.98 -24.43
CA TYR A 135 1.47 1.23 -23.53
C TYR A 135 2.25 2.48 -23.91
N ALA A 136 2.38 2.79 -25.19
CA ALA A 136 3.08 4.00 -25.63
C ALA A 136 2.37 5.27 -25.16
N GLU A 137 1.03 5.30 -25.23
CA GLU A 137 0.23 6.45 -24.80
C GLU A 137 0.18 6.55 -23.27
N TYR A 138 0.01 5.42 -22.60
CA TYR A 138 0.04 5.31 -21.14
C TYR A 138 1.37 5.79 -20.54
N ASN A 139 2.50 5.43 -21.17
CA ASN A 139 3.82 5.89 -20.73
C ASN A 139 3.98 7.41 -20.89
N LYS A 140 3.49 8.01 -21.97
CA LYS A 140 3.50 9.49 -22.13
C LYS A 140 2.69 10.20 -21.04
N LEU A 141 1.52 9.66 -20.69
CA LEU A 141 0.74 10.18 -19.56
C LEU A 141 1.48 10.02 -18.24
N THR A 142 2.17 8.89 -18.05
CA THR A 142 3.00 8.66 -16.85
C THR A 142 4.16 9.65 -16.76
N ASP A 143 4.82 9.97 -17.88
CA ASP A 143 5.88 10.99 -17.92
C ASP A 143 5.31 12.39 -17.64
N THR A 144 4.15 12.73 -18.22
CA THR A 144 3.45 14.00 -17.93
C THR A 144 3.07 14.11 -16.46
N LEU A 145 2.68 13.00 -15.82
CA LEU A 145 2.36 12.95 -14.39
C LEU A 145 3.60 13.24 -13.53
N GLU A 146 4.73 12.61 -13.86
CA GLU A 146 6.00 12.80 -13.17
C GLU A 146 6.50 14.24 -13.31
N GLU A 147 6.46 14.80 -14.53
CA GLU A 147 6.83 16.19 -14.78
C GLU A 147 5.95 17.17 -14.00
N ALA A 148 4.63 16.97 -14.01
CA ALA A 148 3.70 17.81 -13.27
C ALA A 148 3.97 17.76 -11.76
N TRP A 149 4.31 16.58 -11.23
CA TRP A 149 4.69 16.41 -9.83
C TRP A 149 5.99 17.17 -9.50
N GLN A 150 7.05 16.98 -10.30
CA GLN A 150 8.34 17.64 -10.11
C GLN A 150 8.26 19.17 -10.19
N GLN A 151 7.36 19.68 -11.03
CA GLN A 151 7.11 21.13 -11.18
C GLN A 151 6.14 21.70 -10.14
N ASN A 152 5.61 20.88 -9.21
CA ASN A 152 4.54 21.24 -8.29
C ASN A 152 3.28 21.80 -9.00
N ASN A 153 3.03 21.37 -10.25
CA ASN A 153 1.86 21.77 -11.02
C ASN A 153 0.68 20.86 -10.70
N LEU A 154 0.02 21.11 -9.56
CA LEU A 154 -1.07 20.27 -9.04
C LEU A 154 -2.29 20.22 -9.98
N GLN A 155 -2.56 21.29 -10.72
CA GLN A 155 -3.65 21.29 -11.71
C GLN A 155 -3.34 20.30 -12.83
N LYS A 156 -2.14 20.39 -13.43
CA LYS A 156 -1.74 19.45 -14.48
C LYS A 156 -1.65 18.02 -13.96
N PHE A 157 -1.19 17.84 -12.73
CA PHE A 157 -1.14 16.55 -12.07
C PHE A 157 -2.56 15.94 -11.96
N HIS A 158 -3.54 16.72 -11.51
CA HIS A 158 -4.93 16.27 -11.42
C HIS A 158 -5.50 15.86 -12.79
N GLU A 159 -5.33 16.72 -13.80
CA GLU A 159 -5.79 16.43 -15.18
C GLU A 159 -5.17 15.13 -15.72
N THR A 160 -3.88 14.90 -15.47
CA THR A 160 -3.19 13.69 -15.91
C THR A 160 -3.66 12.44 -15.14
N VAL A 161 -3.95 12.55 -13.83
CA VAL A 161 -4.55 11.45 -13.06
C VAL A 161 -5.92 11.05 -13.61
N ASP A 162 -6.74 12.03 -13.99
CA ASP A 162 -8.05 11.79 -14.61
C ASP A 162 -7.92 11.11 -15.98
N ALA A 163 -6.98 11.58 -16.81
CA ALA A 163 -6.68 10.97 -18.11
C ALA A 163 -6.23 9.51 -17.96
N LEU A 164 -5.34 9.21 -17.00
CA LEU A 164 -4.90 7.86 -16.68
C LEU A 164 -6.06 6.98 -16.20
N ASN A 165 -6.99 7.53 -15.39
CA ASN A 165 -8.17 6.80 -14.95
C ASN A 165 -9.12 6.47 -16.10
N HIS A 166 -9.29 7.40 -17.03
CA HIS A 166 -10.10 7.22 -18.23
C HIS A 166 -9.53 6.11 -19.11
N MET A 167 -8.25 6.21 -19.48
CA MET A 167 -7.56 5.20 -20.30
C MET A 167 -7.58 3.81 -19.67
N LYS A 168 -7.39 3.72 -18.34
CA LYS A 168 -7.52 2.46 -17.59
C LYS A 168 -8.93 1.86 -17.77
N THR A 169 -9.96 2.70 -17.69
CA THR A 169 -11.36 2.27 -17.81
C THR A 169 -11.67 1.77 -19.22
N GLU A 170 -11.18 2.46 -20.25
CA GLU A 170 -11.29 2.02 -21.64
C GLU A 170 -10.57 0.70 -21.90
N CYS A 171 -9.32 0.57 -21.41
CA CYS A 171 -8.56 -0.68 -21.52
C CYS A 171 -9.30 -1.85 -20.85
N HIS A 172 -9.82 -1.64 -19.63
CA HIS A 172 -10.62 -2.65 -18.93
C HIS A 172 -11.97 -2.95 -19.59
N HIS A 173 -12.51 -2.07 -20.44
CA HIS A 173 -13.72 -2.36 -21.20
C HIS A 173 -13.41 -3.18 -22.46
N ASN A 174 -12.31 -2.86 -23.13
CA ASN A 174 -11.94 -3.46 -24.42
C ASN A 174 -11.21 -4.81 -24.30
N PHE A 175 -10.56 -5.09 -23.16
CA PHE A 175 -9.67 -6.24 -22.99
C PHE A 175 -10.00 -7.11 -21.75
N LYS A 176 -11.21 -7.01 -21.19
CA LYS A 176 -11.67 -7.88 -20.08
C LYS A 176 -12.30 -9.18 -20.54
#